data_AF-A0A956QV69-F1
#
_entry.id   AF-A0A956QV69-F1
#
_cell.length_a   1.000
_cell.length_b   1.000
_cell.length_c   1.000
_cell.angle_alpha   90.00
_cell.angle_beta   90.00
_cell.angle_gamma   90.00
#
_symmetry.space_group_name_H-M   'P 1'
#
loop_
_entity.id
_entity.type
_entity.pdbx_description
1 polymer ?
#
loop_
_entity_poly.entity_id
_entity_poly.type
_entity_poly.pdbx_seq_one_letter_code
_entity_poly.pdbx_strand_id
1 'polypeptide(L)'
;MTGYSKPVFITALFLLAIAAGGCSSTTSDGKPEPAGSKQQSSEKPSATDAGPDRAHSASKRRDKDVTVKTNARPITLEGEVIDTWCYCSGVMGPGRGPEHEKCAKLCVAGGVSAGILTDDGTVYIAAKHQGYKGCNGLLLPYVAQRVRATGWLAERGGCKVLKISKVELVKSNSSEEPEPTGAEEQ
;
A
#
# COMPACT_ATOMS: atom_id res chain seq x y z
N MET A 1 0.98 -22.12 48.62
CA MET A 1 -0.21 -21.30 48.94
C MET A 1 -0.05 -19.95 48.23
N THR A 2 -0.18 -19.90 46.90
CA THR A 2 -1.38 -19.52 46.11
C THR A 2 -1.90 -18.10 46.37
N GLY A 3 -1.73 -17.22 45.37
CA GLY A 3 -2.37 -15.91 45.26
C GLY A 3 -2.47 -15.49 43.79
N TYR A 4 -3.30 -16.20 43.02
CA TYR A 4 -3.58 -15.97 41.59
C TYR A 4 -4.88 -15.17 41.47
N SER A 5 -4.78 -13.88 41.13
CA SER A 5 -5.94 -12.99 40.91
C SER A 5 -6.38 -13.06 39.45
N LYS A 6 -7.62 -13.47 39.21
CA LYS A 6 -8.22 -13.66 37.87
C LYS A 6 -8.83 -12.35 37.35
N PRO A 7 -8.74 -12.05 36.04
CA PRO A 7 -9.48 -10.95 35.43
C PRO A 7 -10.95 -11.32 35.15
N VAL A 8 -11.85 -10.38 35.44
CA VAL A 8 -13.31 -10.47 35.21
C VAL A 8 -13.59 -10.23 33.73
N PHE A 9 -13.97 -11.29 33.01
CA PHE A 9 -14.49 -11.22 31.64
C PHE A 9 -15.96 -10.80 31.68
N ILE A 10 -16.28 -9.58 31.24
CA ILE A 10 -17.65 -9.13 31.01
C ILE A 10 -18.03 -9.50 29.57
N THR A 11 -18.73 -10.62 29.43
CA THR A 11 -19.39 -11.07 28.19
C THR A 11 -20.64 -10.23 27.95
N ALA A 12 -20.57 -9.27 27.02
CA ALA A 12 -21.74 -8.60 26.48
C ALA A 12 -22.25 -9.38 25.25
N LEU A 13 -23.29 -10.16 25.51
CA LEU A 13 -24.09 -10.91 24.54
C LEU A 13 -24.95 -9.92 23.74
N PHE A 14 -24.54 -9.55 22.52
CA PHE A 14 -25.39 -8.82 21.58
C PHE A 14 -26.11 -9.81 20.66
N LEU A 15 -27.37 -10.08 20.99
CA LEU A 15 -28.31 -10.88 20.22
C LEU A 15 -28.96 -10.04 19.11
N LEU A 16 -28.71 -10.46 17.87
CA LEU A 16 -29.65 -10.70 16.76
C LEU A 16 -30.75 -9.67 16.43
N ALA A 17 -30.70 -9.13 15.21
CA ALA A 17 -31.88 -8.88 14.38
C ALA A 17 -31.52 -9.01 12.88
N ILE A 18 -31.87 -10.16 12.31
CA ILE A 18 -31.89 -10.43 10.87
C ILE A 18 -33.28 -10.01 10.36
N ALA A 19 -33.35 -9.13 9.35
CA ALA A 19 -34.57 -8.92 8.57
C ALA A 19 -34.22 -9.07 7.08
N ALA A 20 -34.44 -10.28 6.57
CA ALA A 20 -34.51 -10.55 5.14
C ALA A 20 -35.97 -10.38 4.70
N GLY A 21 -36.22 -9.46 3.76
CA GLY A 21 -37.50 -9.31 3.08
C GLY A 21 -37.28 -9.44 1.58
N GLY A 22 -37.77 -10.54 1.00
CA GLY A 22 -37.84 -10.78 -0.44
C GLY A 22 -39.21 -11.36 -0.82
N CYS A 23 -39.43 -11.44 -2.14
CA CYS A 23 -40.61 -11.93 -2.89
C CYS A 23 -41.79 -10.92 -3.01
N SER A 24 -42.44 -10.70 -4.15
CA SER A 24 -42.56 -11.48 -5.40
C SER A 24 -42.91 -10.63 -6.63
N SER A 25 -42.62 -11.22 -7.78
CA SER A 25 -43.01 -10.90 -9.16
C SER A 25 -44.52 -10.94 -9.45
N THR A 26 -44.99 -10.11 -10.38
CA THR A 26 -46.15 -10.40 -11.25
C THR A 26 -45.87 -9.93 -12.68
N THR A 27 -45.76 -10.89 -13.59
CA THR A 27 -45.91 -10.73 -15.04
C THR A 27 -47.37 -11.01 -15.39
N SER A 28 -47.98 -10.21 -16.27
CA SER A 28 -49.04 -10.70 -17.15
C SER A 28 -49.22 -9.77 -18.35
N ASP A 29 -49.32 -10.42 -19.50
CA ASP A 29 -49.16 -9.98 -20.88
C ASP A 29 -50.28 -9.12 -21.49
N GLY A 30 -49.93 -8.43 -22.59
CA GLY A 30 -50.87 -7.87 -23.57
C GLY A 30 -50.17 -7.32 -24.82
N LYS A 31 -50.19 -8.08 -25.93
CA LYS A 31 -49.71 -7.81 -27.32
C LYS A 31 -50.96 -7.69 -28.26
N PRO A 32 -50.99 -7.22 -29.56
CA PRO A 32 -49.96 -6.81 -30.55
C PRO A 32 -50.12 -5.46 -31.31
N GLU A 33 -49.01 -5.11 -31.99
CA GLU A 33 -48.69 -4.32 -33.23
C GLU A 33 -49.73 -4.21 -34.39
N PRO A 34 -49.47 -3.50 -35.54
CA PRO A 34 -48.25 -2.78 -36.01
C PRO A 34 -48.45 -1.41 -36.74
N ALA A 35 -47.32 -0.76 -37.08
CA ALA A 35 -46.93 -0.29 -38.44
C ALA A 35 -46.44 1.16 -38.58
N GLY A 36 -45.17 1.30 -39.01
CA GLY A 36 -44.58 2.47 -39.68
C GLY A 36 -43.50 3.16 -38.84
N SER A 37 -42.32 3.52 -39.34
CA SER A 37 -41.68 3.31 -40.63
C SER A 37 -40.20 3.76 -40.50
N LYS A 38 -39.32 3.07 -41.22
CA LYS A 38 -38.03 3.53 -41.78
C LYS A 38 -36.79 3.68 -40.87
N GLN A 39 -35.70 3.28 -41.52
CA GLN A 39 -34.33 3.04 -41.09
C GLN A 39 -33.46 4.32 -41.13
N GLN A 40 -32.21 4.14 -40.65
CA GLN A 40 -31.01 4.98 -40.82
C GLN A 40 -30.97 6.24 -39.94
N SER A 41 -29.88 6.63 -39.30
CA SER A 41 -28.47 6.25 -39.42
C SER A 41 -27.72 6.80 -38.21
N SER A 42 -26.54 6.25 -37.95
CA SER A 42 -25.51 6.74 -37.01
C SER A 42 -25.42 8.26 -36.84
N GLU A 43 -25.72 8.75 -35.64
CA GLU A 43 -25.22 10.02 -35.13
C GLU A 43 -24.52 9.79 -33.79
N LYS A 44 -23.25 10.20 -33.78
CA LYS A 44 -22.36 10.29 -32.62
C LYS A 44 -22.93 11.37 -31.68
N PRO A 45 -23.19 11.12 -30.38
CA PRO A 45 -23.63 12.20 -29.51
C PRO A 45 -22.45 13.15 -29.25
N SER A 46 -22.61 14.37 -29.77
CA SER A 46 -21.80 15.53 -29.47
C SER A 46 -21.97 15.94 -28.01
N ALA A 47 -20.87 16.38 -27.41
CA ALA A 47 -20.85 17.08 -26.14
C ALA A 47 -21.86 18.23 -26.12
N THR A 48 -22.78 18.21 -25.15
CA THR A 48 -23.36 19.40 -24.49
C THR A 48 -24.38 18.94 -23.45
N ASP A 49 -23.88 18.55 -22.27
CA ASP A 49 -24.64 18.72 -21.02
C ASP A 49 -23.67 19.31 -20.00
N ALA A 50 -23.30 20.57 -20.25
CA ALA A 50 -22.59 21.41 -19.30
C ALA A 50 -23.63 21.99 -18.33
N GLY A 51 -23.90 21.26 -17.25
CA GLY A 51 -24.60 21.81 -16.09
C GLY A 51 -23.79 22.97 -15.47
N PRO A 52 -24.45 24.04 -15.01
CA PRO A 52 -23.79 25.27 -14.60
C PRO A 52 -23.21 25.11 -13.18
N ASP A 53 -22.14 25.85 -12.89
CA ASP A 53 -21.76 26.26 -11.53
C ASP A 53 -21.10 25.23 -10.59
N ARG A 54 -20.06 24.54 -11.06
CA ARG A 54 -18.88 24.33 -10.19
C ARG A 54 -17.65 24.90 -10.85
N ALA A 55 -17.64 26.23 -10.89
CA ALA A 55 -16.40 26.98 -10.88
C ALA A 55 -15.47 26.28 -9.90
N HIS A 56 -14.32 25.84 -10.41
CA HIS A 56 -13.21 25.46 -9.58
C HIS A 56 -12.95 26.67 -8.70
N SER A 57 -13.52 26.65 -7.49
CA SER A 57 -13.16 27.56 -6.43
C SER A 57 -11.67 27.37 -6.33
N ALA A 58 -10.94 28.32 -6.90
CA ALA A 58 -9.51 28.43 -6.78
C ALA A 58 -9.25 28.23 -5.29
N SER A 59 -8.75 27.06 -4.94
CA SER A 59 -8.37 26.72 -3.59
C SER A 59 -7.17 27.60 -3.30
N LYS A 60 -7.44 28.86 -2.96
CA LYS A 60 -6.53 29.74 -2.25
C LYS A 60 -6.51 29.31 -0.78
N ARG A 61 -6.40 28.00 -0.54
CA ARG A 61 -5.71 27.45 0.63
C ARG A 61 -4.26 27.25 0.21
N ARG A 62 -3.60 28.36 -0.15
CA ARG A 62 -2.15 28.40 0.02
C ARG A 62 -1.99 28.51 1.53
N ASP A 63 -1.59 27.41 2.14
CA ASP A 63 -1.08 27.39 3.50
C ASP A 63 0.11 28.36 3.55
N LYS A 64 -0.18 29.64 3.71
CA LYS A 64 0.78 30.74 3.64
C LYS A 64 1.65 30.80 4.90
N ASP A 65 1.49 29.82 5.78
CA ASP A 65 2.21 29.68 7.03
C ASP A 65 2.60 28.22 7.33
N VAL A 66 2.73 27.37 6.31
CA VAL A 66 3.50 26.13 6.51
C VAL A 66 4.98 26.50 6.47
N THR A 67 5.44 27.08 7.57
CA THR A 67 6.86 27.12 7.91
C THR A 67 7.28 25.66 8.11
N VAL A 68 7.76 25.00 7.04
CA VAL A 68 8.38 23.67 7.15
C VAL A 68 9.70 23.87 7.86
N LYS A 69 9.66 23.91 9.19
CA LYS A 69 10.83 23.61 10.00
C LYS A 69 11.25 22.21 9.57
N THR A 70 12.32 22.11 8.78
CA THR A 70 12.80 20.83 8.28
C THR A 70 13.46 20.12 9.46
N ASN A 71 12.65 19.47 10.29
CA ASN A 71 13.08 18.64 11.41
C ASN A 71 13.62 17.29 10.91
N ALA A 72 14.36 17.31 9.79
CA ALA A 72 14.89 16.09 9.21
C ALA A 72 16.14 15.70 9.98
N ARG A 73 16.02 14.69 10.86
CA ARG A 73 17.16 14.22 11.69
C ARG A 73 17.98 13.18 10.93
N PRO A 74 19.33 13.23 10.98
CA PRO A 74 20.14 12.19 10.36
C PRO A 74 19.89 10.83 11.03
N ILE A 75 19.82 9.77 10.24
CA ILE A 75 19.64 8.40 10.71
C ILE A 75 20.28 7.41 9.74
N THR A 76 20.75 6.29 10.29
CA THR A 76 21.05 5.06 9.56
C THR A 76 20.17 3.95 10.13
N LEU A 77 19.53 3.18 9.26
CA LEU A 77 18.69 2.05 9.65
C LEU A 77 18.90 0.87 8.71
N GLU A 78 18.56 -0.32 9.19
CA GLU A 78 18.56 -1.54 8.39
C GLU A 78 17.15 -2.08 8.24
N GLY A 79 16.84 -2.57 7.04
CA GLY A 79 15.54 -3.16 6.78
C GLY A 79 15.46 -3.72 5.37
N GLU A 80 14.32 -4.32 5.08
CA GLU A 80 14.00 -4.88 3.78
C GLU A 80 13.48 -3.79 2.84
N VAL A 81 13.92 -3.77 1.58
CA VAL A 81 13.33 -2.89 0.56
C VAL A 81 12.02 -3.48 0.07
N ILE A 82 10.91 -2.79 0.31
CA ILE A 82 9.57 -3.24 -0.02
C ILE A 82 8.88 -2.31 -1.02
N ASP A 83 7.87 -2.84 -1.71
CA ASP A 83 6.84 -2.02 -2.37
C ASP A 83 5.83 -1.53 -1.33
N THR A 84 5.74 -0.21 -1.12
CA THR A 84 4.85 0.35 -0.09
C THR A 84 3.37 0.13 -0.39
N TRP A 85 2.97 0.01 -1.66
CA TRP A 85 1.58 -0.24 -2.00
C TRP A 85 1.17 -1.65 -1.63
N CYS A 86 1.88 -2.68 -2.12
CA CYS A 86 1.54 -4.07 -1.80
C CYS A 86 1.63 -4.35 -0.30
N TYR A 87 2.69 -3.87 0.37
CA TYR A 87 2.87 -4.09 1.81
C TYR A 87 1.77 -3.43 2.64
N CYS A 88 1.48 -2.14 2.41
CA CYS A 88 0.54 -1.40 3.25
C CYS A 88 -0.93 -1.71 2.94
N SER A 89 -1.24 -2.13 1.70
CA SER A 89 -2.62 -2.48 1.32
C SER A 89 -2.98 -3.94 1.58
N GLY A 90 -1.99 -4.84 1.69
CA GLY A 90 -2.22 -6.26 1.90
C GLY A 90 -2.84 -6.98 0.69
N VAL A 91 -2.88 -6.35 -0.48
CA VAL A 91 -3.48 -6.94 -1.70
C VAL A 91 -2.75 -8.18 -2.21
N MET A 92 -1.49 -8.37 -1.81
CA MET A 92 -0.63 -9.49 -2.21
C MET A 92 -0.08 -10.24 -0.98
N GLY A 93 -0.97 -10.61 -0.04
CA GLY A 93 -0.60 -11.32 1.18
C GLY A 93 0.36 -10.49 2.05
N PRO A 94 1.52 -11.03 2.47
CA PRO A 94 2.45 -10.30 3.34
C PRO A 94 3.19 -9.16 2.62
N GLY A 95 3.16 -9.09 1.28
CA GLY A 95 3.73 -7.97 0.51
C GLY A 95 5.24 -7.73 0.72
N ARG A 96 5.98 -8.77 1.11
CA ARG A 96 7.43 -8.72 1.41
C ARG A 96 8.10 -10.08 1.18
N GLY A 97 9.42 -10.11 1.23
CA GLY A 97 10.25 -11.30 1.10
C GLY A 97 10.57 -11.69 -0.35
N PRO A 98 11.39 -12.74 -0.54
CA PRO A 98 11.86 -13.17 -1.85
C PRO A 98 10.71 -13.57 -2.79
N GLU A 99 9.65 -14.17 -2.25
CA GLU A 99 8.45 -14.53 -3.02
C GLU A 99 7.75 -13.31 -3.66
N HIS A 100 7.91 -12.14 -3.05
CA HIS A 100 7.30 -10.90 -3.54
C HIS A 100 8.24 -10.08 -4.45
N GLU A 101 9.51 -10.48 -4.61
CA GLU A 101 10.54 -9.69 -5.30
C GLU A 101 10.15 -9.29 -6.72
N LYS A 102 9.69 -10.24 -7.53
CA LYS A 102 9.35 -10.00 -8.94
C LYS A 102 8.21 -9.00 -9.08
N CYS A 103 7.16 -9.15 -8.27
CA CYS A 103 6.01 -8.25 -8.26
C CYS A 103 6.41 -6.85 -7.77
N ALA A 104 7.14 -6.78 -6.65
CA ALA A 104 7.61 -5.53 -6.09
C ALA A 104 8.52 -4.75 -7.06
N LYS A 105 9.41 -5.44 -7.80
CA LYS A 105 10.26 -4.79 -8.81
C LYS A 105 9.44 -4.13 -9.91
N LEU A 106 8.37 -4.77 -10.37
CA LEU A 106 7.48 -4.19 -11.38
C LEU A 106 6.73 -2.96 -10.84
N CYS A 107 6.20 -3.03 -9.60
CA CYS A 107 5.55 -1.89 -8.96
C CYS A 107 6.50 -0.70 -8.79
N VAL A 108 7.68 -0.94 -8.24
CA VAL A 108 8.69 0.11 -8.03
C VAL A 108 9.14 0.68 -9.36
N ALA A 109 9.44 -0.14 -10.36
CA ALA A 109 9.79 0.33 -11.70
C ALA A 109 8.67 1.16 -12.34
N GLY A 110 7.40 0.80 -12.08
CA GLY A 110 6.20 1.52 -12.53
C GLY A 110 5.93 2.83 -11.78
N GLY A 111 6.72 3.17 -10.75
CA GLY A 111 6.63 4.45 -10.05
C GLY A 111 5.98 4.38 -8.68
N VAL A 112 5.62 3.18 -8.19
CA VAL A 112 5.23 3.04 -6.79
C VAL A 112 6.44 3.33 -5.91
N SER A 113 6.23 4.05 -4.82
CA SER A 113 7.32 4.40 -3.91
C SER A 113 7.81 3.15 -3.18
N ALA A 114 9.10 2.84 -3.33
CA ALA A 114 9.75 1.87 -2.47
C ALA A 114 9.82 2.38 -1.02
N GLY A 115 9.92 1.45 -0.08
CA GLY A 115 10.11 1.75 1.34
C GLY A 115 11.17 0.84 1.96
N ILE A 116 11.63 1.21 3.15
CA ILE A 116 12.45 0.34 3.99
C ILE A 116 11.59 -0.14 5.16
N LEU A 117 11.42 -1.45 5.26
CA LEU A 117 10.71 -2.12 6.34
C LEU A 117 11.71 -2.62 7.38
N THR A 118 11.72 -2.01 8.55
CA THR A 118 12.57 -2.42 9.67
C THR A 118 11.97 -3.62 10.42
N ASP A 119 12.76 -4.29 11.25
CA ASP A 119 12.35 -5.54 11.93
C ASP A 119 11.24 -5.34 12.97
N ASP A 120 11.09 -4.12 13.49
CA ASP A 120 9.99 -3.70 14.37
C ASP A 120 8.66 -3.47 13.61
N GLY A 121 8.64 -3.68 12.29
CA GLY A 121 7.47 -3.45 11.45
C GLY A 121 7.28 -2.00 11.01
N THR A 122 8.21 -1.09 11.33
CA THR A 122 8.12 0.30 10.90
C THR A 122 8.45 0.45 9.42
N VAL A 123 7.58 1.15 8.68
CA VAL A 123 7.82 1.49 7.26
C VAL A 123 8.37 2.90 7.13
N TYR A 124 9.49 3.02 6.42
CA TYR A 124 10.09 4.28 6.02
C TYR A 124 9.91 4.47 4.51
N ILE A 125 9.06 5.41 4.11
CA ILE A 125 8.84 5.74 2.69
C ILE A 125 10.13 6.36 2.13
N ALA A 126 10.66 5.80 1.06
CA ALA A 126 11.92 6.24 0.49
C ALA A 126 11.73 7.49 -0.37
N ALA A 127 12.47 8.55 -0.05
CA ALA A 127 12.61 9.74 -0.88
C ALA A 127 14.09 9.96 -1.21
N LYS A 128 14.38 10.44 -2.42
CA LYS A 128 15.76 10.72 -2.81
C LYS A 128 16.19 12.02 -2.12
N HIS A 129 17.37 12.05 -1.50
CA HIS A 129 17.87 13.26 -0.83
C HIS A 129 18.00 14.45 -1.79
N GLN A 130 18.44 14.20 -3.04
CA GLN A 130 18.63 15.21 -4.07
C GLN A 130 18.00 14.82 -5.40
N GLY A 131 17.32 15.79 -6.03
CA GLY A 131 16.71 15.68 -7.34
C GLY A 131 15.19 15.44 -7.31
N TYR A 132 14.59 15.45 -8.50
CA TYR A 132 13.15 15.34 -8.70
C TYR A 132 12.70 13.94 -9.19
N LYS A 133 13.64 13.00 -9.28
CA LYS A 133 13.38 11.60 -9.61
C LYS A 133 13.26 10.80 -8.31
N GLY A 134 12.29 9.89 -8.23
CA GLY A 134 12.10 9.02 -7.07
C GLY A 134 13.30 8.10 -6.78
N CYS A 135 13.17 7.25 -5.77
CA CYS A 135 14.26 6.37 -5.33
C CYS A 135 14.52 5.14 -6.22
N ASN A 136 13.83 4.98 -7.36
CA ASN A 136 13.92 3.80 -8.20
C ASN A 136 15.37 3.45 -8.57
N GLY A 137 16.16 4.42 -9.02
CA GLY A 137 17.57 4.17 -9.39
C GLY A 137 18.46 3.72 -8.22
N LEU A 138 18.07 3.99 -6.98
CA LEU A 138 18.82 3.59 -5.78
C LEU A 138 18.33 2.27 -5.21
N LEU A 139 17.03 1.98 -5.27
CA LEU A 139 16.41 0.88 -4.53
C LEU A 139 15.95 -0.28 -5.40
N LEU A 140 15.69 -0.07 -6.70
CA LEU A 140 15.23 -1.14 -7.60
C LEU A 140 16.15 -2.38 -7.61
N PRO A 141 17.50 -2.26 -7.56
CA PRO A 141 18.39 -3.42 -7.49
C PRO A 141 18.29 -4.23 -6.19
N TYR A 142 17.75 -3.62 -5.12
CA TYR A 142 17.75 -4.17 -3.77
C TYR A 142 16.35 -4.56 -3.28
N VAL A 143 15.33 -4.50 -4.15
CA VAL A 143 13.97 -4.92 -3.80
C VAL A 143 13.97 -6.34 -3.24
N ALA A 144 13.19 -6.56 -2.16
CA ALA A 144 13.12 -7.77 -1.35
C ALA A 144 14.43 -8.19 -0.66
N GLN A 145 15.49 -7.37 -0.73
CA GLN A 145 16.74 -7.60 -0.02
C GLN A 145 16.85 -6.66 1.17
N ARG A 146 17.71 -7.05 2.12
CA ARG A 146 18.03 -6.23 3.28
C ARG A 146 19.12 -5.23 2.95
N VAL A 147 18.89 -3.97 3.31
CA VAL A 147 19.83 -2.88 3.09
C VAL A 147 20.03 -2.06 4.34
N ARG A 148 21.20 -1.43 4.43
CA ARG A 148 21.52 -0.35 5.35
C ARG A 148 21.32 0.96 4.61
N ALA A 149 20.29 1.71 5.00
CA ALA A 149 19.95 2.99 4.40
C ALA A 149 20.38 4.13 5.33
N THR A 150 21.12 5.09 4.77
CA THR A 150 21.54 6.31 5.48
C THR A 150 20.91 7.53 4.84
N GLY A 151 20.47 8.46 5.68
CA GLY A 151 19.80 9.67 5.23
C GLY A 151 19.25 10.52 6.35
N TRP A 152 18.18 11.24 6.06
CA TRP A 152 17.47 12.08 7.04
C TRP A 152 16.00 11.67 7.15
N LEU A 153 15.55 11.44 8.37
CA LEU A 153 14.16 11.12 8.67
C LEU A 153 13.34 12.40 8.79
N ALA A 154 12.31 12.53 7.97
CA ALA A 154 11.24 13.49 8.15
C ALA A 154 9.97 12.76 8.59
N GLU A 155 9.29 13.30 9.60
CA GLU A 155 8.01 12.77 10.06
C GLU A 155 6.92 13.82 9.91
N ARG A 156 5.77 13.43 9.33
CA ARG A 156 4.60 14.31 9.19
C ARG A 156 3.33 13.48 9.11
N GLY A 157 2.35 13.79 9.96
CA GLY A 157 1.04 13.11 9.94
C GLY A 157 1.13 11.59 10.16
N GLY A 158 2.10 11.13 10.96
CA GLY A 158 2.35 9.70 11.20
C GLY A 158 3.17 9.00 10.11
N CYS A 159 3.39 9.63 8.95
CA CYS A 159 4.26 9.10 7.91
C CYS A 159 5.73 9.35 8.25
N LYS A 160 6.55 8.31 8.14
CA LYS A 160 8.01 8.37 8.22
C LYS A 160 8.59 8.34 6.81
N VAL A 161 9.25 9.43 6.41
CA VAL A 161 9.91 9.56 5.11
C VAL A 161 11.42 9.60 5.33
N LEU A 162 12.13 8.66 4.72
CA LEU A 162 13.58 8.63 4.75
C LEU A 162 14.12 9.27 3.47
N LYS A 163 14.78 10.42 3.61
CA LYS A 163 15.54 11.06 2.53
C LYS A 163 16.89 10.37 2.39
N ILE A 164 16.96 9.37 1.52
CA ILE A 164 18.12 8.49 1.36
C ILE A 164 19.22 9.20 0.58
N SER A 165 20.43 9.19 1.14
CA SER A 165 21.67 9.58 0.46
C SER A 165 22.52 8.37 0.04
N LYS A 166 22.48 7.29 0.83
CA LYS A 166 23.32 6.10 0.61
C LYS A 166 22.55 4.83 0.98
N VAL A 167 22.74 3.79 0.19
CA VAL A 167 22.19 2.45 0.41
C VAL A 167 23.31 1.43 0.24
N GLU A 168 23.40 0.49 1.16
CA GLU A 168 24.37 -0.60 1.14
C GLU A 168 23.64 -1.93 1.36
N LEU A 169 24.04 -2.98 0.65
CA LEU A 169 23.47 -4.30 0.84
C LEU A 169 23.95 -4.91 2.16
N VAL A 170 23.04 -5.45 2.95
CA VAL A 170 23.36 -6.23 4.15
C VAL A 170 23.30 -7.71 3.77
N LYS A 171 24.44 -8.38 3.76
CA LYS A 171 24.47 -9.85 3.58
C LYS A 171 23.81 -10.49 4.81
N SER A 172 22.71 -11.21 4.61
CA SER A 172 22.21 -12.14 5.62
C SER A 172 23.18 -13.31 5.67
N ASN A 173 23.83 -13.54 6.81
CA ASN A 173 24.59 -14.78 7.03
C ASN A 173 23.60 -15.94 7.16
N SER A 174 23.20 -16.50 6.01
CA SER A 174 22.38 -17.70 5.90
C SER A 174 23.28 -18.86 5.43
N SER A 175 24.20 -19.29 6.30
CA SER A 175 24.90 -20.56 6.18
C SER A 175 25.52 -20.91 7.54
N GLU A 176 24.68 -21.37 8.45
CA GLU A 176 25.13 -22.40 9.38
C GLU A 176 24.11 -23.52 9.27
N GLU A 177 24.23 -24.28 8.18
CA GLU A 177 23.74 -25.65 8.17
C GLU A 177 24.57 -26.42 9.21
N PRO A 178 23.96 -27.15 10.15
CA PRO A 178 24.73 -28.15 10.87
C PRO A 178 25.18 -29.20 9.84
N GLU A 179 26.49 -29.25 9.60
CA GLU A 179 27.18 -30.30 8.88
C GLU A 179 26.57 -31.68 9.23
N PRO A 180 26.29 -32.57 8.25
CA PRO A 180 25.89 -33.92 8.57
C PRO A 180 27.07 -34.61 9.27
N THR A 181 26.97 -34.75 10.59
CA THR A 181 27.88 -35.57 11.39
C THR A 181 27.87 -36.98 10.79
N GLY A 182 28.98 -37.36 10.17
CA GLY A 182 29.17 -38.68 9.63
C GLY A 182 28.91 -39.73 10.70
N ALA A 183 27.90 -40.56 10.48
CA ALA A 183 27.76 -41.83 11.17
C ALA A 183 28.52 -42.87 10.34
N GLU A 184 29.79 -43.07 10.68
CA GLU A 184 30.41 -44.40 10.64
C GLU A 184 29.70 -45.27 11.68
N GLU A 185 29.10 -46.39 11.27
CA GLU A 185 29.06 -47.59 12.12
C GLU A 185 28.86 -48.85 11.26
N GLN A 186 29.96 -49.60 11.17
CA GLN A 186 30.18 -51.06 11.20
C GLN A 186 29.03 -52.02 10.85
#